data_AF-A0A3P8JJS8-F1
#
_entry.id   AF-A0A3P8JJS8-F1
#
_cell.length_a   1.000
_cell.length_b   1.000
_cell.length_c   1.000
_cell.angle_alpha   90.00
_cell.angle_beta   90.00
_cell.angle_gamma   90.00
#
_symmetry.space_group_name_H-M   'P 1'
#
loop_
_entity.id
_entity.type
_entity.pdbx_description
1 polymer ?
#
loop_
_entity_poly.entity_id
_entity_poly.type
_entity_poly.pdbx_seq_one_letter_code
_entity_poly.pdbx_strand_id
1 'polypeptide(L)'
;MSDGKGLIEIGELARGLGKRPDNVKRKLERIFPEDHLLNLRKRYKASIGKGASREIETYMLDYKTAGALAMSYDGMLGIEVLTILEDSLSTIQAMTIEAAKDNSAGVLKAAAGFRERYRERLEFRPGASENEDRSVALKRLGRKGL
;
A
#
# COMPACT_ATOMS: atom_id res chain seq x y z
N MET A 1 -5.00 19.95 2.50
CA MET A 1 -4.53 19.65 1.13
C MET A 1 -3.36 18.70 1.29
N SER A 2 -3.47 17.46 0.79
CA SER A 2 -2.37 16.48 0.85
C SER A 2 -1.33 16.83 -0.20
N ASP A 3 -0.08 16.78 0.19
CA ASP A 3 1.10 17.35 -0.44
C ASP A 3 1.51 16.61 -1.74
N GLY A 4 0.61 15.84 -2.36
CA GLY A 4 0.85 15.09 -3.60
C GLY A 4 1.83 13.92 -3.51
N LYS A 5 2.55 13.72 -2.40
CA LYS A 5 3.61 12.69 -2.26
C LYS A 5 3.11 11.24 -2.02
N GLY A 6 1.88 10.91 -2.41
CA GLY A 6 1.35 9.54 -2.20
C GLY A 6 1.20 9.09 -0.73
N LEU A 7 1.48 9.94 0.26
CA LEU A 7 1.39 9.59 1.69
C LEU A 7 -0.06 9.26 2.10
N ILE A 8 -0.21 8.32 3.02
CA ILE A 8 -1.50 7.88 3.58
C ILE A 8 -1.59 8.38 5.02
N GLU A 9 -2.62 9.17 5.34
CA GLU A 9 -2.86 9.57 6.71
C GLU A 9 -3.32 8.34 7.54
N ILE A 10 -2.82 8.19 8.76
CA ILE A 10 -3.04 6.96 9.56
C ILE A 10 -4.52 6.70 9.86
N GLY A 11 -5.34 7.73 10.00
CA GLY A 11 -6.79 7.62 10.14
C GLY A 11 -7.48 7.14 8.86
N GLU A 12 -7.01 7.56 7.68
CA GLU A 12 -7.46 7.02 6.38
C GLU A 12 -7.15 5.53 6.25
N LEU A 13 -5.94 5.11 6.62
CA LEU A 13 -5.58 3.69 6.65
C LEU A 13 -6.43 2.93 7.67
N ALA A 14 -6.62 3.47 8.88
CA ALA A 14 -7.45 2.84 9.91
C ALA A 14 -8.89 2.64 9.44
N ARG A 15 -9.46 3.64 8.74
CA ARG A 15 -10.79 3.52 8.12
C ARG A 15 -10.81 2.43 7.06
N GLY A 16 -9.80 2.38 6.19
CA GLY A 16 -9.64 1.32 5.19
C GLY A 16 -9.56 -0.07 5.83
N LEU A 17 -8.88 -0.22 6.97
CA LEU A 17 -8.78 -1.49 7.68
C LEU A 17 -10.02 -1.83 8.55
N GLY A 18 -11.01 -0.94 8.63
CA GLY A 18 -12.14 -1.07 9.55
C GLY A 18 -11.71 -1.09 11.01
N LYS A 19 -10.65 -0.35 11.36
CA LYS A 19 -10.08 -0.27 12.72
C LYS A 19 -10.23 1.13 13.31
N ARG A 20 -10.13 1.22 14.64
CA ARG A 20 -10.06 2.50 15.34
C ARG A 20 -8.69 3.16 15.11
N PRO A 21 -8.61 4.45 14.76
CA PRO A 21 -7.34 5.15 14.56
C PRO A 21 -6.34 4.99 15.71
N ASP A 22 -6.79 5.09 16.96
CA ASP A 22 -5.93 4.95 18.14
C ASP A 22 -5.28 3.56 18.27
N ASN A 23 -5.97 2.50 17.81
CA ASN A 23 -5.42 1.15 17.84
C ASN A 23 -4.33 0.99 16.77
N VAL A 24 -4.55 1.58 15.59
CA VAL A 24 -3.59 1.57 14.49
C VAL A 24 -2.36 2.41 14.85
N LYS A 25 -2.57 3.57 15.50
CA LYS A 25 -1.50 4.42 16.04
C LYS A 25 -0.63 3.68 17.06
N ARG A 26 -1.24 3.09 18.08
CA ARG A 26 -0.50 2.30 19.09
C ARG A 26 0.28 1.13 18.49
N LYS A 27 -0.28 0.48 17.46
CA LYS A 27 0.40 -0.62 16.80
C LYS A 27 1.57 -0.14 15.94
N LEU A 28 1.40 0.98 15.23
CA LEU A 28 2.49 1.64 14.50
C LEU A 28 3.65 1.96 15.46
N GLU A 29 3.34 2.60 16.59
CA GLU A 29 4.32 2.99 17.61
C GLU A 29 5.03 1.80 18.28
N ARG A 30 4.42 0.62 18.26
CA ARG A 30 5.00 -0.62 18.79
C ARG A 30 5.90 -1.35 17.79
N ILE A 31 5.61 -1.24 16.49
CA ILE A 31 6.29 -2.04 15.46
C ILE A 31 7.50 -1.30 14.89
N PHE A 32 7.45 0.03 14.80
CA PHE A 32 8.50 0.82 14.18
C PHE A 32 9.31 1.59 15.22
N PRO A 33 10.63 1.74 15.02
CA PRO A 33 11.48 2.50 15.93
C PRO A 33 11.11 3.99 15.92
N GLU A 34 11.35 4.66 17.04
CA GLU A 34 10.97 6.06 17.23
C GLU A 34 11.56 6.98 16.16
N ASP A 35 12.83 6.78 15.79
CA ASP A 35 13.50 7.57 14.74
C ASP A 35 12.79 7.48 13.38
N HIS A 36 12.22 6.31 13.05
CA HIS A 36 11.41 6.15 11.83
C HIS A 36 10.10 6.92 11.94
N LEU A 37 9.45 6.87 13.11
CA LEU A 37 8.18 7.53 13.37
C LEU A 37 8.28 9.05 13.37
N LEU A 38 9.40 9.61 13.83
CA LEU A 38 9.64 11.06 13.84
C LEU A 38 9.50 11.67 12.44
N ASN A 39 9.98 10.96 11.42
CA ASN A 39 9.91 11.41 10.02
C ASN A 39 8.49 11.35 9.43
N LEU A 40 7.59 10.56 10.03
CA LEU A 40 6.20 10.38 9.59
C LEU A 40 5.23 11.27 10.38
N ARG A 41 5.64 11.77 11.54
CA ARG A 41 4.80 12.55 12.46
C ARG A 41 4.51 13.92 11.86
N LYS A 42 3.23 14.29 11.78
CA LYS A 42 2.79 15.60 11.29
C LYS A 42 1.87 16.24 12.32
N ARG A 43 2.18 17.49 12.69
CA ARG A 43 1.32 18.32 13.54
C ARG A 43 0.71 19.43 12.70
N TYR A 44 -0.59 19.66 12.86
CA TYR A 44 -1.28 20.77 12.23
C TYR A 44 -2.39 21.30 13.13
N LYS A 45 -2.68 22.60 13.00
CA LYS A 45 -3.81 23.22 13.69
C LYS A 45 -5.08 22.96 12.89
N ALA A 46 -6.05 22.29 13.50
CA ALA A 46 -7.38 22.14 12.96
C ALA A 46 -8.33 23.13 13.63
N SER A 47 -9.15 23.82 12.84
CA SER A 47 -10.26 24.62 13.35
C SER A 47 -11.34 23.68 13.86
N ILE A 48 -11.69 23.81 15.14
CA ILE A 48 -12.87 23.20 15.72
C ILE A 48 -13.87 24.34 15.88
N GLY A 49 -15.09 24.18 15.37
CA GLY A 49 -16.06 25.28 15.20
C GLY A 49 -16.18 26.27 16.36
N LYS A 50 -16.67 27.48 16.07
CA LYS A 50 -16.67 28.67 16.97
C LYS A 50 -15.27 29.24 17.26
N GLY A 51 -14.37 29.24 16.28
CA GLY A 51 -13.09 29.94 16.37
C GLY A 51 -12.04 29.28 17.28
N ALA A 52 -12.32 28.10 17.83
CA ALA A 52 -11.34 27.32 18.56
C ALA A 52 -10.39 26.59 17.59
N SER A 53 -9.11 26.52 17.93
CA SER A 53 -8.16 25.67 17.19
C SER A 53 -7.62 24.60 18.10
N ARG A 54 -7.47 23.38 17.59
CA ARG A 54 -6.78 22.29 18.27
C ARG A 54 -5.58 21.87 17.46
N GLU A 55 -4.47 21.66 18.13
CA GLU A 55 -3.34 20.99 17.53
C GLU A 55 -3.65 19.49 17.41
N ILE A 56 -3.66 19.00 16.18
CA ILE A 56 -3.82 17.60 15.85
C ILE A 56 -2.45 17.05 15.47
N GLU A 57 -2.12 15.92 16.07
CA GLU A 57 -0.94 15.15 15.73
C GLU A 57 -1.35 13.83 15.09
N THR A 58 -0.84 13.59 13.88
CA THR A 58 -1.10 12.38 13.09
C THR A 58 0.21 11.83 12.50
N TYR A 59 0.12 10.70 11.81
CA TYR A 59 1.19 10.13 11.01
C TYR A 59 0.80 10.12 9.53
N MET A 60 1.71 10.61 8.68
CA MET A 60 1.62 10.53 7.22
C MET A 60 2.53 9.40 6.75
N LEU A 61 1.95 8.24 6.46
CA LEU A 61 2.67 7.02 6.17
C LEU A 61 3.08 6.98 4.69
N ASP A 62 4.32 6.62 4.41
CA ASP A 62 4.70 6.16 3.07
C ASP A 62 4.06 4.79 2.75
N TYR A 63 4.07 4.41 1.48
CA TYR A 63 3.42 3.17 1.03
C TYR A 63 4.01 1.90 1.66
N LYS A 64 5.31 1.87 2.00
CA LYS A 64 5.97 0.72 2.63
C LYS A 64 5.52 0.58 4.08
N THR A 65 5.54 1.69 4.82
CA THR A 65 5.10 1.72 6.21
C THR A 65 3.61 1.38 6.31
N ALA A 66 2.77 1.94 5.43
CA ALA A 66 1.34 1.63 5.37
C ALA A 66 1.07 0.16 5.03
N GLY A 67 1.78 -0.38 4.02
CA GLY A 67 1.66 -1.79 3.61
C GLY A 67 2.07 -2.75 4.72
N ALA A 68 3.21 -2.52 5.37
CA ALA A 68 3.67 -3.33 6.49
C ALA A 68 2.69 -3.29 7.67
N LEU A 69 2.15 -2.10 7.99
CA LEU A 69 1.14 -1.98 9.05
C LEU A 69 -0.16 -2.71 8.67
N ALA A 70 -0.62 -2.63 7.42
CA ALA A 70 -1.79 -3.36 6.94
C ALA A 70 -1.60 -4.89 7.03
N MET A 71 -0.48 -5.42 6.53
CA MET A 71 -0.14 -6.85 6.62
C MET A 71 -0.04 -7.33 8.06
N SER A 72 0.43 -6.47 8.98
CA SER A 72 0.46 -6.84 10.40
C SER A 72 -0.94 -7.12 10.97
N TYR A 73 -2.00 -6.53 10.38
CA TYR A 73 -3.41 -6.76 10.77
C TYR A 73 -4.07 -7.90 10.00
N ASP A 74 -3.53 -8.26 8.84
CA ASP A 74 -4.04 -9.30 7.95
C ASP A 74 -2.87 -10.15 7.42
N GLY A 75 -2.62 -11.28 8.08
CA GLY A 75 -1.53 -12.19 7.69
C GLY A 75 -1.75 -12.84 6.33
N MET A 76 -3.01 -13.00 5.89
CA MET A 76 -3.31 -13.56 4.56
C MET A 76 -2.95 -12.57 3.46
N LEU A 77 -3.16 -11.26 3.68
CA LEU A 77 -2.64 -10.22 2.80
C LEU A 77 -1.11 -10.29 2.71
N GLY A 78 -0.43 -10.53 3.83
CA GLY A 78 1.02 -10.74 3.85
C GLY A 78 1.46 -11.93 3.01
N ILE A 79 0.82 -13.09 3.19
CA ILE A 79 1.08 -14.31 2.39
C ILE A 79 0.86 -14.04 0.91
N GLU A 80 -0.26 -13.42 0.54
CA GLU A 80 -0.60 -13.12 -0.85
C GLU A 80 0.46 -12.23 -1.52
N VAL A 81 0.92 -11.17 -0.85
CA VAL A 81 1.97 -10.30 -1.40
C VAL A 81 3.28 -11.07 -1.57
N LEU A 82 3.66 -11.91 -0.61
CA LEU A 82 4.85 -12.75 -0.73
C LEU A 82 4.74 -13.74 -1.89
N THR A 83 3.58 -14.39 -2.07
CA THR A 83 3.32 -15.28 -3.20
C THR A 83 3.44 -14.56 -4.54
N ILE A 84 2.88 -13.34 -4.67
CA ILE A 84 3.01 -12.54 -5.90
C ILE A 84 4.48 -12.21 -6.17
N LEU A 85 5.25 -11.87 -5.13
CA LEU A 85 6.68 -11.56 -5.26
C LEU A 85 7.48 -12.79 -5.70
N GLU A 86 7.27 -13.95 -5.08
CA GLU A 86 7.91 -15.22 -5.45
C GLU A 86 7.62 -15.59 -6.91
N ASP A 87 6.34 -15.52 -7.32
CA ASP A 87 5.93 -15.79 -8.69
C ASP A 87 6.52 -14.78 -9.68
N SER A 88 6.65 -13.51 -9.28
CA SER A 88 7.25 -12.48 -10.13
C SER A 88 8.72 -12.77 -10.40
N LEU A 89 9.48 -13.19 -9.38
CA LEU A 89 10.88 -13.56 -9.49
C LEU A 89 11.06 -14.80 -10.36
N SER A 90 10.24 -15.83 -10.13
CA SER A 90 10.22 -17.05 -10.96
C SER A 90 9.89 -16.74 -12.42
N THR A 91 8.93 -15.84 -12.67
CA THR A 91 8.58 -15.39 -14.03
C THR A 91 9.73 -14.65 -14.70
N ILE A 92 10.41 -13.73 -13.99
CA ILE A 92 11.58 -13.01 -14.52
C ILE A 92 12.71 -13.99 -14.86
N GLN A 93 12.95 -14.99 -14.04
CA GLN A 93 13.93 -16.04 -14.32
C GLN A 93 13.55 -16.85 -15.56
N ALA A 94 12.29 -17.27 -15.69
CA ALA A 94 11.81 -17.97 -16.88
C ALA A 94 11.96 -17.12 -18.15
N MET A 95 11.61 -15.82 -18.08
CA MET A 95 11.81 -14.88 -19.18
C MET A 95 13.29 -14.75 -19.54
N THR A 96 14.19 -14.69 -18.55
CA THR A 96 15.64 -14.57 -18.78
C THR A 96 16.19 -15.82 -19.48
N ILE A 97 15.73 -17.02 -19.09
CA ILE A 97 16.10 -18.29 -19.72
C ILE A 97 15.64 -18.33 -21.19
N GLU A 98 14.42 -17.87 -21.48
CA GLU A 98 13.90 -17.84 -22.86
C GLU A 98 14.57 -16.75 -23.71
N ALA A 99 14.87 -15.59 -23.12
CA ALA A 99 15.62 -14.52 -23.78
C ALA A 99 17.04 -14.98 -24.15
N ALA A 100 17.71 -15.73 -23.27
CA ALA A 100 19.04 -16.29 -23.55
C ALA A 100 19.05 -17.33 -24.70
N LYS A 101 17.89 -17.82 -25.12
CA LYS A 101 17.71 -18.71 -26.27
C LYS A 101 17.21 -17.98 -27.53
N ASP A 102 17.19 -16.65 -27.51
CA ASP A 102 16.55 -15.80 -28.54
C ASP A 102 15.05 -16.13 -28.77
N ASN A 103 14.37 -16.72 -27.77
CA ASN A 103 12.97 -17.10 -27.87
C ASN A 103 12.03 -16.01 -27.36
N SER A 104 11.86 -14.95 -28.14
CA SER A 104 10.94 -13.84 -27.83
C SER A 104 9.49 -14.28 -27.58
N ALA A 105 9.02 -15.35 -28.24
CA ALA A 105 7.68 -15.89 -28.00
C ALA A 105 7.55 -16.53 -26.61
N GLY A 106 8.58 -17.23 -26.15
CA GLY A 106 8.68 -17.78 -24.80
C GLY A 106 8.67 -16.70 -23.72
N VAL A 107 9.41 -15.61 -23.94
CA VAL A 107 9.44 -14.43 -23.05
C VAL A 107 8.03 -13.82 -22.91
N LEU A 108 7.37 -13.56 -24.04
CA LEU A 108 6.02 -12.99 -24.05
C LEU A 108 4.99 -13.91 -23.38
N LYS A 109 5.10 -15.22 -23.61
CA LYS A 109 4.21 -16.21 -22.98
C LYS A 109 4.37 -16.22 -21.45
N ALA A 110 5.59 -16.18 -20.94
CA ALA A 110 5.85 -16.13 -19.50
C ALA A 110 5.30 -14.83 -18.87
N ALA A 111 5.59 -13.68 -19.48
CA ALA A 111 5.09 -12.39 -19.02
C ALA A 111 3.56 -12.30 -19.04
N ALA A 112 2.93 -12.74 -20.13
CA ALA A 112 1.47 -12.77 -20.25
C ALA A 112 0.86 -13.71 -19.20
N GLY A 113 1.42 -14.91 -19.02
CA GLY A 113 0.93 -15.87 -18.02
C GLY A 113 0.90 -15.31 -16.60
N PHE A 114 1.96 -14.58 -16.19
CA PHE A 114 1.98 -13.89 -14.90
C PHE A 114 0.93 -12.79 -14.82
N ARG A 115 0.84 -11.93 -15.84
CA ARG A 115 -0.14 -10.84 -15.89
C ARG A 115 -1.58 -11.35 -15.79
N GLU A 116 -1.89 -12.47 -16.43
CA GLU A 116 -3.21 -13.08 -16.40
C GLU A 116 -3.55 -13.61 -15.01
N ARG A 117 -2.64 -14.32 -14.34
CA ARG A 117 -2.85 -14.85 -12.98
C ARG A 117 -3.12 -13.75 -11.96
N TYR A 118 -2.44 -12.62 -12.09
CA TYR A 118 -2.48 -11.54 -11.10
C TYR A 118 -3.22 -10.29 -11.59
N ARG A 119 -4.02 -10.40 -12.66
CA ARG A 119 -4.71 -9.26 -13.29
C ARG A 119 -5.50 -8.43 -12.29
N GLU A 120 -6.28 -9.08 -11.43
CA GLU A 120 -7.15 -8.41 -10.45
C GLU A 120 -6.37 -7.66 -9.35
N ARG A 121 -5.13 -8.09 -9.09
CA ARG A 121 -4.24 -7.54 -8.06
C ARG A 121 -3.27 -6.50 -8.60
N LEU A 122 -2.91 -6.63 -9.88
CA LEU A 122 -1.96 -5.76 -10.58
C LEU A 122 -2.66 -4.83 -11.58
N GLU A 123 -3.91 -4.42 -11.32
CA GLU A 123 -4.62 -3.47 -12.17
C GLU A 123 -3.84 -2.15 -12.28
N PHE A 124 -3.00 -2.04 -13.31
CA PHE A 124 -2.34 -0.81 -13.71
C PHE A 124 -3.29 -0.01 -14.60
N ARG A 125 -3.63 1.20 -14.18
CA ARG A 125 -4.44 2.13 -14.98
C ARG A 125 -3.52 3.18 -15.59
N PRO A 126 -3.26 3.12 -16.92
CA PRO A 126 -2.46 4.15 -17.57
C PRO A 126 -3.12 5.52 -17.39
N GLY A 127 -2.43 6.44 -16.69
CA GLY A 127 -2.91 7.80 -16.44
C GLY A 127 -3.56 8.03 -15.07
N ALA A 128 -3.68 7.01 -14.21
CA ALA A 128 -4.10 7.24 -12.84
C ALA A 128 -3.00 7.96 -12.05
N SER A 129 -3.37 9.01 -11.33
CA SER A 129 -2.49 9.66 -10.37
C SER A 129 -2.31 8.78 -9.12
N GLU A 130 -1.18 8.89 -8.42
CA GLU A 130 -0.94 8.17 -7.15
C GLU A 130 -2.09 8.38 -6.14
N ASN A 131 -2.73 9.55 -6.15
CA ASN A 131 -3.87 9.85 -5.31
C ASN A 131 -5.13 9.05 -5.66
N GLU A 132 -5.38 8.80 -6.96
CA GLU A 132 -6.52 8.02 -7.44
C GLU A 132 -6.33 6.54 -7.11
N ASP A 133 -5.14 6.01 -7.36
CA ASP A 133 -4.80 4.62 -7.02
C ASP A 133 -4.87 4.39 -5.51
N ARG A 134 -4.34 5.32 -4.70
CA ARG A 134 -4.48 5.29 -3.23
C ARG A 134 -5.96 5.26 -2.81
N SER A 135 -6.79 6.13 -3.40
CA SER A 135 -8.21 6.22 -3.07
C SER A 135 -8.96 4.92 -3.40
N VAL A 136 -8.69 4.33 -4.56
CA VAL A 136 -9.28 3.04 -4.98
C VAL A 136 -8.81 1.91 -4.06
N ALA A 137 -7.52 1.84 -3.74
CA ALA A 137 -6.97 0.81 -2.85
C ALA A 137 -7.57 0.90 -1.43
N LEU A 138 -7.67 2.10 -0.85
CA LEU A 138 -8.30 2.31 0.46
C LEU A 138 -9.79 1.96 0.46
N LYS A 139 -10.52 2.25 -0.63
CA LYS A 139 -11.92 1.83 -0.78
C LYS A 139 -12.06 0.31 -0.85
N ARG A 140 -11.15 -0.38 -1.55
CA ARG A 140 -11.12 -1.86 -1.62
C ARG A 140 -10.87 -2.47 -0.25
N LEU A 141 -9.92 -1.93 0.53
CA LEU A 141 -9.67 -2.38 1.90
C LEU A 141 -10.91 -2.24 2.81
N GLY A 142 -11.61 -1.09 2.72
CA GLY A 142 -12.78 -0.81 3.57
C GLY A 142 -14.02 -1.66 3.23
N ARG A 143 -14.10 -2.16 2.00
CA ARG A 143 -15.12 -3.11 1.55
C ARG A 143 -14.58 -4.52 1.75
N LYS A 144 -14.65 -5.04 2.98
CA LYS A 144 -14.48 -6.49 3.20
C LYS A 144 -15.43 -7.26 2.25
N GLY A 145 -14.87 -7.93 1.25
CA GLY A 145 -15.60 -8.84 0.36
C GLY A 145 -15.29 -8.64 -1.13
N LEU A 146 -14.17 -9.20 -1.59
CA LEU A 146 -14.26 -10.27 -2.60
C LEU A 146 -14.26 -11.59 -1.83
#